data_AF-A0A832C632-F1
#
_entry.id   AF-A0A832C632-F1
#
_cell.length_a   1.000
_cell.length_b   1.000
_cell.length_c   1.000
_cell.angle_alpha   90.00
_cell.angle_beta   90.00
_cell.angle_gamma   90.00
#
_symmetry.space_group_name_H-M   'P 1'
#
loop_
_entity.id
_entity.type
_entity.pdbx_description
1 polymer ?
#
loop_
_entity_poly.entity_id
_entity_poly.type
_entity_poly.pdbx_seq_one_letter_code
_entity_poly.pdbx_strand_id
1 'polypeptide(L)'
;MITDTIIAAALTAGVVFSSPDNAALALNKSYLATENRILASESLDLSKRHPVKAINDGFKENILINLNYLQKLGEDGIIILFPNEVFAFHKNLLPEFKSQKIITQESGFMRKDGYKTVAGLQGNGVCHLASLMKWVAVEAGLEVTSPVNHDFAPVPGIDRQYGVSIYFLEKGGSVSERQNLYIKNIKDYPIYFHFSLEGENLKFSIEKAS
;
A
#
# COMPACT_ATOMS: atom_id res chain seq x y z
N MET A 1 -6.54 32.17 -60.18
CA MET A 1 -5.55 33.17 -59.75
C MET A 1 -4.93 32.59 -58.49
N ILE A 2 -3.67 32.19 -58.60
CA ILE A 2 -2.89 31.43 -57.61
C ILE A 2 -2.25 32.41 -56.64
N THR A 3 -2.14 32.07 -55.35
CA THR A 3 -0.96 32.41 -54.54
C THR A 3 -0.96 31.57 -53.25
N ASP A 4 -0.10 30.56 -53.27
CA ASP A 4 0.39 29.84 -52.10
C ASP A 4 1.29 30.76 -51.28
N THR A 5 1.13 30.76 -49.95
CA THR A 5 2.08 31.41 -49.03
C THR A 5 2.72 30.34 -48.16
N ILE A 6 4.00 30.09 -48.41
CA ILE A 6 4.86 29.21 -47.63
C ILE A 6 5.48 30.04 -46.49
N ILE A 7 5.22 29.66 -45.24
CA ILE A 7 5.93 30.21 -44.07
C ILE A 7 7.07 29.26 -43.73
N ALA A 8 8.30 29.71 -43.98
CA ALA A 8 9.52 29.06 -43.52
C ALA A 8 9.85 29.55 -42.09
N ALA A 9 9.83 28.65 -41.11
CA ALA A 9 10.33 28.93 -39.76
C ALA A 9 11.76 28.40 -39.64
N ALA A 10 12.70 29.30 -39.35
CA ALA A 10 14.11 29.00 -39.13
C ALA A 10 14.32 28.33 -37.77
N LEU A 11 15.00 27.19 -37.76
CA LEU A 11 15.43 26.46 -36.56
C LEU A 11 16.82 26.98 -36.15
N THR A 12 16.90 27.75 -35.06
CA THR A 12 18.18 28.11 -34.44
C THR A 12 18.56 27.08 -33.38
N ALA A 13 19.51 26.21 -33.71
CA ALA A 13 20.13 25.29 -32.77
C ALA A 13 21.14 26.05 -31.90
N GLY A 14 20.77 26.34 -30.65
CA GLY A 14 21.70 26.81 -29.62
C GLY A 14 22.42 25.62 -28.99
N VAL A 15 23.70 25.45 -29.29
CA VAL A 15 24.58 24.51 -28.56
C VAL A 15 25.03 25.20 -27.28
N VAL A 16 24.52 24.75 -26.14
CA VAL A 16 24.96 25.21 -24.81
C VAL A 16 26.10 24.29 -24.35
N PHE A 17 27.31 24.83 -24.27
CA PHE A 17 28.45 24.16 -23.63
C PHE A 17 28.32 24.28 -22.10
N SER A 18 28.06 23.16 -21.41
CA SER A 18 28.14 23.09 -19.96
C SER A 18 29.56 22.70 -19.51
N SER A 19 30.19 23.54 -18.69
CA SER A 19 31.50 23.29 -18.08
C SER A 19 31.46 22.12 -17.07
N PRO A 20 32.53 21.31 -16.95
CA PRO A 20 32.51 20.04 -16.20
C PRO A 20 32.84 20.11 -14.69
N ASP A 21 32.81 21.27 -14.03
CA ASP A 21 33.47 21.42 -12.71
C ASP A 21 32.56 21.38 -11.46
N ASN A 22 31.33 20.87 -11.53
CA ASN A 22 30.44 20.79 -10.34
C ASN A 22 29.94 19.39 -9.95
N ALA A 23 30.55 18.32 -10.48
CA ALA A 23 30.09 16.95 -10.20
C ALA A 23 30.42 16.44 -8.77
N ALA A 24 31.39 17.05 -8.07
CA ALA A 24 31.90 16.52 -6.80
C ALA A 24 31.20 17.06 -5.52
N LEU A 25 30.35 18.08 -5.62
CA LEU A 25 29.66 18.69 -4.46
C LEU A 25 28.16 18.36 -4.37
N ALA A 26 27.61 17.63 -5.34
CA ALA A 26 26.20 17.21 -5.35
C ALA A 26 25.96 15.87 -4.63
N LEU A 27 27.01 15.09 -4.30
CA LEU A 27 26.84 13.74 -3.78
C LEU A 27 26.60 13.64 -2.27
N ASN A 28 26.81 14.72 -1.50
CA ASN A 28 26.72 14.70 -0.04
C ASN A 28 25.49 15.44 0.54
N LYS A 29 24.58 15.91 -0.32
CA LYS A 29 23.36 16.62 0.12
C LYS A 29 22.11 15.72 0.23
N SER A 30 22.20 14.46 -0.21
CA SER A 30 21.07 13.51 -0.23
C SER A 30 20.89 12.72 1.07
N TYR A 31 21.84 12.78 2.01
CA TYR A 31 21.78 11.99 3.25
C TYR A 31 21.30 12.78 4.49
N LEU A 32 21.09 14.09 4.39
CA LEU A 32 20.73 14.96 5.54
C LEU A 32 19.29 15.48 5.52
N ALA A 33 18.41 14.91 4.68
CA ALA A 33 17.00 15.30 4.59
C ALA A 33 16.00 14.17 4.91
N THR A 34 16.45 13.08 5.53
CA THR A 34 15.67 11.85 5.70
C THR A 34 15.01 11.68 7.07
N GLU A 35 15.36 12.48 8.08
CA GLU A 35 14.83 12.22 9.44
C GLU A 35 13.38 12.68 9.68
N ASN A 36 12.76 13.44 8.78
CA ASN A 36 11.38 13.96 8.97
C ASN A 36 10.36 13.45 7.93
N ARG A 37 10.64 12.33 7.26
CA ARG A 37 9.72 11.75 6.27
C ARG A 37 8.81 10.64 6.81
N ILE A 38 9.28 9.79 7.72
CA ILE A 38 8.49 8.65 8.20
C ILE A 38 7.50 9.15 9.25
N LEU A 39 6.20 9.01 8.97
CA LEU A 39 5.12 9.35 9.91
C LEU A 39 4.91 8.23 10.93
N ALA A 40 4.96 6.98 10.47
CA ALA A 40 4.94 5.79 11.31
C ALA A 40 5.52 4.60 10.55
N SER A 41 6.00 3.59 11.29
CA SER A 41 6.46 2.35 10.70
C SER A 41 6.46 1.22 11.71
N GLU A 42 5.96 0.06 11.29
CA GLU A 42 5.96 -1.16 12.10
C GLU A 42 6.36 -2.36 11.28
N SER A 43 6.55 -3.50 11.94
CA SER A 43 6.94 -4.75 11.28
C SER A 43 6.21 -5.97 11.80
N LEU A 44 6.08 -6.97 10.92
CA LEU A 44 5.46 -8.24 11.19
C LEU A 44 6.42 -9.38 10.84
N ASP A 45 6.72 -10.22 11.84
CA ASP A 45 7.51 -11.44 11.66
C ASP A 45 6.64 -12.54 11.05
N LEU A 46 6.89 -12.85 9.78
CA LEU A 46 6.13 -13.82 9.00
C LEU A 46 6.39 -15.28 9.42
N SER A 47 7.42 -15.52 10.24
CA SER A 47 7.78 -16.85 10.71
C SER A 47 7.04 -17.27 12.00
N LYS A 48 6.37 -16.33 12.68
CA LYS A 48 5.81 -16.53 14.04
C LYS A 48 4.29 -16.51 14.08
N ARG A 49 3.63 -17.51 13.45
CA ARG A 49 2.18 -17.70 13.60
C ARG A 49 1.79 -18.98 14.32
N HIS A 50 2.47 -20.07 14.02
CA HIS A 50 2.10 -21.41 14.43
C HIS A 50 3.37 -22.25 14.69
N PRO A 51 3.36 -23.25 15.60
CA PRO A 51 4.53 -24.10 15.84
C PRO A 51 4.98 -24.92 14.61
N VAL A 52 4.03 -25.25 13.72
CA VAL A 52 4.30 -26.01 12.49
C VAL A 52 4.75 -25.06 11.37
N LYS A 53 6.02 -25.18 10.95
CA LYS A 53 6.64 -24.34 9.92
C LYS A 53 5.82 -24.23 8.63
N ALA A 54 5.31 -25.35 8.12
CA ALA A 54 4.53 -25.37 6.87
C ALA A 54 3.26 -24.48 6.93
N ILE A 55 2.69 -24.29 8.13
CA ILE A 55 1.56 -23.37 8.30
C ILE A 55 2.04 -21.91 8.20
N ASN A 56 3.16 -21.55 8.82
CA ASN A 56 3.75 -20.21 8.69
C ASN A 56 4.13 -19.91 7.24
N ASP A 57 4.75 -20.87 6.55
CA ASP A 57 5.13 -20.74 5.14
C ASP A 57 3.91 -20.42 4.26
N GLY A 58 2.78 -21.10 4.49
CA GLY A 58 1.54 -20.82 3.75
C GLY A 58 0.91 -19.45 4.07
N PHE A 59 0.98 -18.98 5.32
CA PHE A 59 0.57 -17.61 5.68
C PHE A 59 1.47 -16.57 5.00
N LYS A 60 2.79 -16.79 5.05
CA LYS A 60 3.79 -15.95 4.38
C LYS A 60 3.50 -15.85 2.89
N GLU A 61 3.34 -16.98 2.19
CA GLU A 61 3.03 -16.98 0.76
C GLU A 61 1.81 -16.14 0.42
N ASN A 62 0.72 -16.31 1.17
CA ASN A 62 -0.51 -15.54 0.97
C ASN A 62 -0.35 -14.04 1.26
N ILE A 63 0.44 -13.67 2.28
CA ILE A 63 0.77 -12.26 2.56
C ILE A 63 1.56 -11.67 1.40
N LEU A 64 2.54 -12.39 0.86
CA LEU A 64 3.36 -11.94 -0.26
C LEU A 64 2.56 -11.85 -1.57
N ILE A 65 1.60 -12.77 -1.80
CA ILE A 65 0.66 -12.66 -2.92
C ILE A 65 -0.17 -11.38 -2.79
N ASN A 66 -0.71 -11.10 -1.60
CA ASN A 66 -1.48 -9.89 -1.35
C ASN A 66 -0.63 -8.61 -1.54
N LEU A 67 0.59 -8.60 -1.01
CA LEU A 67 1.52 -7.49 -1.20
C LEU A 67 1.81 -7.22 -2.69
N ASN A 68 1.97 -8.27 -3.50
CA ASN A 68 2.14 -8.12 -4.96
C ASN A 68 0.89 -7.50 -5.64
N TYR A 69 -0.32 -7.71 -5.12
CA TYR A 69 -1.50 -6.98 -5.62
C TYR A 69 -1.47 -5.50 -5.22
N LEU A 70 -1.05 -5.18 -4.00
CA LEU A 70 -0.91 -3.80 -3.54
C LEU A 70 0.17 -3.03 -4.30
N GLN A 71 1.33 -3.65 -4.53
CA GLN A 71 2.44 -3.02 -5.25
C GLN A 71 2.08 -2.65 -6.69
N LYS A 72 1.14 -3.36 -7.33
CA LYS A 72 0.63 -3.01 -8.67
C LYS A 72 -0.22 -1.74 -8.70
N LEU A 73 -0.63 -1.21 -7.56
CA LEU A 73 -1.39 0.04 -7.47
C LEU A 73 -0.50 1.28 -7.54
N GLY A 74 0.80 1.11 -7.33
CA GLY A 74 1.78 2.18 -7.24
C GLY A 74 2.87 2.08 -8.30
N GLU A 75 3.56 3.19 -8.54
CA GLU A 75 4.83 3.19 -9.27
C GLU A 75 5.92 2.62 -8.34
N ASP A 76 6.71 1.67 -8.84
CA ASP A 76 7.74 0.94 -8.07
C ASP A 76 7.23 0.31 -6.75
N GLY A 77 5.94 -0.02 -6.68
CA GLY A 77 5.34 -0.61 -5.48
C GLY A 77 4.97 0.39 -4.38
N ILE A 78 5.10 1.70 -4.65
CA ILE A 78 4.77 2.77 -3.71
C ILE A 78 3.37 3.31 -4.02
N ILE A 79 2.43 3.13 -3.09
CA ILE A 79 1.09 3.70 -3.24
C ILE A 79 1.12 5.13 -2.72
N ILE A 80 0.65 6.08 -3.52
CA ILE A 80 0.54 7.49 -3.15
C ILE A 80 -0.92 7.77 -2.81
N LEU A 81 -1.18 8.32 -1.63
CA LEU A 81 -2.50 8.76 -1.22
C LEU A 81 -2.51 10.28 -1.07
N PHE A 82 -3.21 10.98 -1.95
CA PHE A 82 -3.33 12.44 -1.89
C PHE A 82 -4.28 12.88 -0.76
N PRO A 83 -4.26 14.16 -0.35
CA PRO A 83 -5.22 14.67 0.63
C PRO A 83 -6.67 14.30 0.29
N ASN A 84 -7.38 13.80 1.29
CA ASN A 84 -8.77 13.31 1.24
C ASN A 84 -9.03 12.06 0.40
N GLU A 85 -8.01 11.45 -0.21
CA GLU A 85 -8.17 10.13 -0.84
C GLU A 85 -8.26 9.03 0.20
N VAL A 86 -8.91 7.94 -0.19
CA VAL A 86 -9.11 6.77 0.66
C VAL A 86 -8.50 5.55 0.00
N PHE A 87 -7.65 4.85 0.72
CA PHE A 87 -7.31 3.48 0.40
C PHE A 87 -8.38 2.55 0.98
N ALA A 88 -8.91 1.65 0.15
CA ALA A 88 -9.75 0.54 0.58
C ALA A 88 -9.05 -0.78 0.28
N PHE A 89 -9.08 -1.72 1.23
CA PHE A 89 -8.32 -2.97 1.10
C PHE A 89 -8.92 -3.92 0.04
N HIS A 90 -10.21 -3.82 -0.24
CA HIS A 90 -10.85 -4.44 -1.40
C HIS A 90 -12.05 -3.63 -1.92
N LYS A 91 -12.50 -3.96 -3.14
CA LYS A 91 -13.52 -3.22 -3.89
C LYS A 91 -14.98 -3.31 -3.41
N ASN A 92 -15.31 -4.19 -2.46
CA ASN A 92 -16.64 -4.14 -1.82
C ASN A 92 -16.65 -3.03 -0.77
N LEU A 93 -17.12 -1.85 -1.18
CA LEU A 93 -17.08 -0.62 -0.37
C LEU A 93 -18.36 -0.42 0.45
N LEU A 94 -18.22 0.10 1.67
CA LEU A 94 -19.36 0.64 2.41
C LEU A 94 -20.00 1.83 1.65
N PRO A 95 -21.31 2.07 1.80
CA PRO A 95 -22.02 3.14 1.10
C PRO A 95 -21.33 4.52 1.19
N GLU A 96 -20.82 4.89 2.35
CA GLU A 96 -20.17 6.19 2.62
C GLU A 96 -18.85 6.42 1.89
N PHE A 97 -18.21 5.36 1.37
CA PHE A 97 -16.96 5.46 0.60
C PHE A 97 -17.20 5.39 -0.93
N LYS A 98 -18.41 5.03 -1.39
CA LYS A 98 -18.70 4.80 -2.83
C LYS A 98 -18.55 6.05 -3.70
N SER A 99 -18.70 7.25 -3.13
CA SER A 99 -18.56 8.52 -3.84
C SER A 99 -17.17 9.15 -3.70
N GLN A 100 -16.24 8.50 -2.99
CA GLN A 100 -14.90 9.04 -2.75
C GLN A 100 -13.90 8.58 -3.82
N LYS A 101 -12.75 9.24 -3.91
CA LYS A 101 -11.64 8.77 -4.73
C LYS A 101 -10.93 7.63 -3.99
N ILE A 102 -11.11 6.41 -4.49
CA ILE A 102 -10.68 5.18 -3.83
C ILE A 102 -9.48 4.57 -4.58
N ILE A 103 -8.43 4.24 -3.83
CA ILE A 103 -7.36 3.35 -4.26
C ILE A 103 -7.62 1.98 -3.65
N THR A 104 -7.71 0.92 -4.45
CA THR A 104 -8.00 -0.45 -3.96
C THR A 104 -7.34 -1.48 -4.85
N GLN A 105 -7.05 -2.66 -4.27
CA GLN A 105 -6.64 -3.82 -5.04
C GLN A 105 -7.83 -4.61 -5.60
N GLU A 106 -7.55 -5.43 -6.61
CA GLU A 106 -8.54 -6.24 -7.33
C GLU A 106 -8.66 -7.69 -6.82
N SER A 107 -7.85 -8.09 -5.84
CA SER A 107 -7.85 -9.46 -5.33
C SER A 107 -9.16 -9.82 -4.64
N GLY A 108 -9.66 -11.03 -4.91
CA GLY A 108 -10.76 -11.63 -4.16
C GLY A 108 -10.32 -12.53 -3.01
N PHE A 109 -9.00 -12.67 -2.78
CA PHE A 109 -8.39 -13.52 -1.75
C PHE A 109 -8.70 -15.03 -1.93
N MET A 110 -8.97 -15.45 -3.16
CA MET A 110 -9.35 -16.82 -3.50
C MET A 110 -8.22 -17.56 -4.23
N ARG A 111 -8.35 -18.89 -4.40
CA ARG A 111 -7.41 -19.69 -5.20
C ARG A 111 -7.21 -19.17 -6.64
N LYS A 112 -8.27 -18.63 -7.26
CA LYS A 112 -8.19 -18.02 -8.61
C LYS A 112 -7.26 -16.80 -8.66
N ASP A 113 -7.04 -16.16 -7.51
CA ASP A 113 -6.12 -15.03 -7.34
C ASP A 113 -4.73 -15.49 -6.87
N GLY A 114 -4.47 -16.80 -6.85
CA GLY A 114 -3.19 -17.40 -6.50
C GLY A 114 -3.05 -17.86 -5.04
N TYR A 115 -3.99 -17.52 -4.16
CA TYR A 115 -3.90 -17.81 -2.72
C TYR A 115 -3.93 -19.30 -2.42
N LYS A 116 -3.12 -19.70 -1.45
CA LYS A 116 -3.02 -21.06 -0.92
C LYS A 116 -4.10 -21.34 0.12
N THR A 117 -4.43 -22.62 0.23
CA THR A 117 -5.21 -23.14 1.35
C THR A 117 -4.27 -23.62 2.43
N VAL A 118 -4.44 -23.11 3.64
CA VAL A 118 -3.65 -23.49 4.81
C VAL A 118 -4.63 -23.89 5.90
N ALA A 119 -4.45 -25.06 6.51
CA ALA A 119 -5.35 -25.58 7.56
C ALA A 119 -6.85 -25.52 7.18
N GLY A 120 -7.18 -25.78 5.90
CA GLY A 120 -8.56 -25.78 5.40
C GLY A 120 -9.14 -24.40 5.03
N LEU A 121 -8.42 -23.30 5.29
CA LEU A 121 -8.88 -21.95 4.99
C LEU A 121 -8.06 -21.34 3.83
N GLN A 122 -8.76 -20.68 2.89
CA GLN A 122 -8.15 -19.96 1.77
C GLN A 122 -7.78 -18.54 2.20
N GLY A 123 -6.67 -18.02 1.68
CA GLY A 123 -6.30 -16.61 1.90
C GLY A 123 -5.84 -16.30 3.33
N ASN A 124 -5.44 -17.32 4.10
CA ASN A 124 -4.85 -17.13 5.43
C ASN A 124 -3.69 -16.12 5.36
N GLY A 125 -3.66 -15.14 6.27
CA GLY A 125 -2.67 -14.06 6.28
C GLY A 125 -3.14 -12.72 5.69
N VAL A 126 -4.23 -12.69 4.92
CA VAL A 126 -4.82 -11.44 4.40
C VAL A 126 -5.19 -10.48 5.53
N CYS A 127 -5.82 -11.00 6.60
CA CYS A 127 -6.17 -10.21 7.79
C CYS A 127 -4.92 -9.70 8.54
N HIS A 128 -3.79 -10.43 8.47
CA HIS A 128 -2.53 -10.04 9.12
C HIS A 128 -1.93 -8.80 8.46
N LEU A 129 -1.89 -8.78 7.13
CA LEU A 129 -1.43 -7.62 6.36
C LEU A 129 -2.32 -6.40 6.61
N ALA A 130 -3.65 -6.57 6.58
CA ALA A 130 -4.57 -5.48 6.88
C ALA A 130 -4.42 -4.97 8.33
N SER A 131 -4.16 -5.86 9.30
CA SER A 131 -3.93 -5.46 10.69
C SER A 131 -2.63 -4.66 10.85
N LEU A 132 -1.56 -5.05 10.15
CA LEU A 132 -0.32 -4.25 10.10
C LEU A 132 -0.57 -2.87 9.49
N MET A 133 -1.34 -2.80 8.40
CA MET A 133 -1.69 -1.53 7.76
C MET A 133 -2.51 -0.62 8.67
N LYS A 134 -3.50 -1.16 9.39
CA LYS A 134 -4.29 -0.41 10.38
C LYS A 134 -3.40 0.14 11.48
N TRP A 135 -2.50 -0.69 12.02
CA TRP A 135 -1.60 -0.27 13.10
C TRP A 135 -0.78 0.95 12.69
N VAL A 136 -0.05 0.86 11.58
CA VAL A 136 0.79 1.97 11.09
C VAL A 136 -0.05 3.19 10.70
N ALA A 137 -1.23 3.01 10.10
CA ALA A 137 -2.11 4.11 9.73
C ALA A 137 -2.65 4.89 10.93
N VAL A 138 -3.00 4.19 12.01
CA VAL A 138 -3.42 4.83 13.27
C VAL A 138 -2.26 5.62 13.87
N GLU A 139 -1.05 5.05 13.91
CA GLU A 139 0.13 5.73 14.46
C GLU A 139 0.57 6.94 13.62
N ALA A 140 0.40 6.88 12.29
CA ALA A 140 0.63 8.01 11.40
C ALA A 140 -0.42 9.14 11.57
N GLY A 141 -1.44 8.94 12.42
CA GLY A 141 -2.53 9.88 12.65
C GLY A 141 -3.39 10.08 11.40
N LEU A 142 -3.71 8.99 10.70
CA LEU A 142 -4.69 8.96 9.62
C LEU A 142 -6.08 8.60 10.16
N GLU A 143 -7.12 8.87 9.38
CA GLU A 143 -8.47 8.41 9.71
C GLU A 143 -8.65 6.97 9.20
N VAL A 144 -8.99 6.04 10.09
CA VAL A 144 -9.07 4.60 9.80
C VAL A 144 -10.44 4.05 10.16
N THR A 145 -11.08 3.35 9.22
CA THR A 145 -12.35 2.64 9.44
C THR A 145 -12.17 1.14 9.18
N SER A 146 -12.54 0.31 10.16
CA SER A 146 -12.54 -1.16 10.06
C SER A 146 -13.68 -1.72 10.92
N PRO A 147 -14.90 -1.87 10.37
CA PRO A 147 -16.11 -2.14 11.16
C PRO A 147 -16.11 -3.49 11.90
N VAL A 148 -15.28 -4.44 11.47
CA VAL A 148 -15.19 -5.78 12.05
C VAL A 148 -13.75 -6.05 12.48
N ASN A 149 -13.58 -6.32 13.78
CA ASN A 149 -12.30 -6.67 14.37
C ASN A 149 -11.99 -8.18 14.16
N HIS A 150 -10.71 -8.52 14.11
CA HIS A 150 -10.20 -9.90 14.04
C HIS A 150 -9.70 -10.36 15.42
N ASP A 151 -10.59 -10.32 16.41
CA ASP A 151 -10.31 -10.64 17.82
C ASP A 151 -10.30 -12.15 18.11
N PHE A 152 -11.04 -12.93 17.31
CA PHE A 152 -11.16 -14.38 17.46
C PHE A 152 -9.85 -15.15 17.23
N ALA A 153 -8.92 -14.60 16.45
CA ALA A 153 -7.64 -15.23 16.15
C ALA A 153 -6.52 -14.18 16.09
N PRO A 154 -6.00 -13.73 17.24
CA PRO A 154 -5.04 -12.63 17.30
C PRO A 154 -3.85 -12.83 16.36
N VAL A 155 -3.40 -11.74 15.74
CA VAL A 155 -2.21 -11.70 14.90
C VAL A 155 -0.98 -11.56 15.82
N PRO A 156 -0.03 -12.51 15.83
CA PRO A 156 1.13 -12.40 16.72
C PRO A 156 1.95 -11.15 16.42
N GLY A 157 2.35 -10.44 17.47
CA GLY A 157 3.09 -9.18 17.36
C GLY A 157 2.24 -7.94 17.12
N ILE A 158 0.93 -8.07 16.89
CA ILE A 158 0.02 -6.94 16.70
C ILE A 158 -1.01 -6.92 17.84
N ASP A 159 -1.17 -5.77 18.50
CA ASP A 159 -2.19 -5.60 19.54
C ASP A 159 -3.61 -5.82 18.99
N ARG A 160 -4.48 -6.44 19.79
CA ARG A 160 -5.86 -6.78 19.39
C ARG A 160 -6.69 -5.59 18.93
N GLN A 161 -6.39 -4.37 19.39
CA GLN A 161 -7.09 -3.17 18.94
C GLN A 161 -6.87 -2.88 17.44
N TYR A 162 -5.74 -3.32 16.89
CA TYR A 162 -5.38 -3.16 15.49
C TYR A 162 -5.82 -4.34 14.61
N GLY A 163 -6.49 -5.34 15.18
CA GLY A 163 -7.07 -6.42 14.39
C GLY A 163 -8.05 -5.90 13.33
N VAL A 164 -7.98 -6.48 12.15
CA VAL A 164 -8.88 -6.22 11.02
C VAL A 164 -9.35 -7.54 10.43
N SER A 165 -10.67 -7.70 10.30
CA SER A 165 -11.25 -8.81 9.56
C SER A 165 -11.46 -8.42 8.10
N ILE A 166 -10.86 -9.18 7.19
CA ILE A 166 -11.01 -9.01 5.74
C ILE A 166 -11.77 -10.20 5.17
N TYR A 167 -12.86 -9.92 4.44
CA TYR A 167 -13.64 -10.94 3.75
C TYR A 167 -14.23 -10.38 2.46
N PHE A 168 -13.87 -11.02 1.35
CA PHE A 168 -14.36 -10.66 0.04
C PHE A 168 -15.28 -11.74 -0.52
N LEU A 169 -16.45 -11.32 -0.99
CA LEU A 169 -17.32 -12.13 -1.83
C LEU A 169 -17.95 -11.20 -2.88
N GLU A 170 -17.82 -11.53 -4.16
CA GLU A 170 -18.23 -10.65 -5.28
C GLU A 170 -19.69 -10.17 -5.19
N LYS A 171 -20.57 -10.97 -4.60
CA LYS A 171 -21.98 -10.63 -4.33
C LYS A 171 -22.31 -10.69 -2.82
N GLY A 172 -21.32 -10.43 -1.97
CA GLY A 172 -21.40 -10.59 -0.52
C GLY A 172 -22.19 -9.51 0.22
N GLY A 173 -22.56 -8.43 -0.47
CA GLY A 173 -23.31 -7.31 0.11
C GLY A 173 -22.67 -6.79 1.40
N SER A 174 -23.51 -6.44 2.37
CA SER A 174 -23.08 -5.79 3.62
C SER A 174 -22.05 -6.60 4.44
N VAL A 175 -22.09 -7.94 4.38
CA VAL A 175 -21.11 -8.77 5.12
C VAL A 175 -19.71 -8.52 4.60
N SER A 176 -19.53 -8.51 3.27
CA SER A 176 -18.23 -8.23 2.68
C SER A 176 -17.85 -6.76 2.79
N GLU A 177 -18.78 -5.83 2.59
CA GLU A 177 -18.51 -4.38 2.71
C GLU A 177 -17.97 -4.00 4.10
N ARG A 178 -18.47 -4.64 5.17
CA ARG A 178 -18.07 -4.39 6.57
C ARG A 178 -16.75 -5.05 6.97
N GLN A 179 -16.33 -6.09 6.26
CA GLN A 179 -15.06 -6.80 6.53
C GLN A 179 -13.98 -6.29 5.57
N ASN A 180 -13.70 -4.99 5.68
CA ASN A 180 -12.77 -4.25 4.86
C ASN A 180 -11.98 -3.28 5.75
N LEU A 181 -10.89 -2.71 5.22
CA LEU A 181 -10.11 -1.65 5.84
C LEU A 181 -10.12 -0.43 4.93
N TYR A 182 -10.44 0.72 5.52
CA TYR A 182 -10.38 2.02 4.87
C TYR A 182 -9.38 2.90 5.60
N ILE A 183 -8.46 3.52 4.87
CA ILE A 183 -7.47 4.46 5.38
C ILE A 183 -7.60 5.74 4.58
N LYS A 184 -7.96 6.84 5.24
CA LYS A 184 -8.12 8.15 4.61
C LYS A 184 -6.95 9.05 4.96
N ASN A 185 -6.36 9.66 3.94
CA ASN A 185 -5.37 10.70 4.16
C ASN A 185 -6.05 12.01 4.58
N ILE A 186 -6.02 12.31 5.87
CA ILE A 186 -6.52 13.58 6.43
C ILE A 186 -5.44 14.67 6.55
N LYS A 187 -4.21 14.39 6.07
CA LYS A 187 -3.15 15.40 6.00
C LYS A 187 -3.40 16.33 4.82
N ASP A 188 -2.78 17.50 4.86
CA ASP A 188 -2.77 18.49 3.78
C ASP A 188 -1.68 18.24 2.73
N TYR A 189 -0.96 17.12 2.83
CA TYR A 189 0.07 16.68 1.89
C TYR A 189 -0.13 15.21 1.49
N PRO A 190 0.37 14.80 0.30
CA PRO A 190 0.35 13.40 -0.10
C PRO A 190 1.23 12.55 0.81
N ILE A 191 0.89 11.27 0.94
CA ILE A 191 1.65 10.29 1.72
C ILE A 191 1.97 9.06 0.87
N TYR A 192 3.04 8.36 1.22
CA TYR A 192 3.47 7.12 0.60
C TYR A 192 3.21 5.94 1.52
N PHE A 193 2.65 4.87 0.97
CA PHE A 193 2.64 3.55 1.59
C PHE A 193 3.79 2.75 1.01
N HIS A 194 4.72 2.37 1.87
CA HIS A 194 5.94 1.69 1.49
C HIS A 194 6.07 0.37 2.27
N PHE A 195 6.26 -0.72 1.54
CA PHE A 195 6.49 -2.04 2.12
C PHE A 195 7.89 -2.52 1.77
N SER A 196 8.61 -3.06 2.76
CA SER A 196 9.89 -3.74 2.54
C SER A 196 9.91 -5.09 3.24
N LEU A 197 10.62 -6.05 2.66
CA LEU A 197 10.78 -7.39 3.22
C LEU A 197 12.26 -7.67 3.43
N GLU A 198 12.66 -7.85 4.69
CA GLU A 198 14.03 -8.21 5.08
C GLU A 198 14.00 -9.60 5.72
N GLY A 199 14.33 -10.62 4.92
CA GLY A 199 14.22 -12.02 5.35
C GLY A 199 12.77 -12.42 5.65
N GLU A 200 12.45 -12.59 6.93
CA GLU A 200 11.10 -12.95 7.41
C GLU A 200 10.34 -11.76 8.00
N ASN A 201 10.95 -10.57 8.01
CA ASN A 201 10.35 -9.39 8.62
C ASN A 201 9.74 -8.48 7.54
N LEU A 202 8.41 -8.42 7.49
CA LEU A 202 7.69 -7.50 6.62
C LEU A 202 7.49 -6.18 7.35
N LYS A 203 8.08 -5.11 6.82
CA LYS A 203 7.92 -3.74 7.32
C LYS A 203 6.90 -3.01 6.47
N PHE A 204 6.05 -2.23 7.13
CA PHE A 204 5.17 -1.26 6.50
C PHE A 204 5.46 0.13 7.09
N SER A 205 5.65 1.11 6.23
CA SER A 205 5.93 2.49 6.59
C SER A 205 4.96 3.42 5.86
N ILE A 206 4.52 4.46 6.57
CA ILE A 206 3.80 5.59 5.97
C ILE A 206 4.72 6.80 6.04
N GLU A 207 4.96 7.43 4.89
CA GLU A 207 5.90 8.52 4.75
C GLU A 207 5.23 9.75 4.14
N LYS A 208 5.70 10.95 4.48
CA LYS A 208 5.30 12.19 3.82
C LYS A 208 5.90 12.22 2.41
N ALA A 209 5.05 12.39 1.40
CA ALA A 209 5.47 12.63 0.03
C ALA A 209 6.16 13.99 -0.11
N SER A 210 7.12 14.08 -1.02
CA SER A 210 7.98 15.26 -1.20
C SER A 210 7.64 16.06 -2.43
#